data_AF-A0A2C7AAJ2-F1
#
_entry.id   AF-A0A2C7AAJ2-F1
#
_cell.length_a   1.000
_cell.length_b   1.000
_cell.length_c   1.000
_cell.angle_alpha   90.00
_cell.angle_beta   90.00
_cell.angle_gamma   90.00
#
_symmetry.space_group_name_H-M   'P 1'
#
loop_
_entity.id
_entity.type
_entity.pdbx_description
1 polymer ?
#
loop_
_entity_poly.entity_id
_entity_poly.type
_entity_poly.pdbx_seq_one_letter_code
_entity_poly.pdbx_strand_id
1 'polypeptide(L)'
;MDGKTLARVGAIIFVSVAITATAIEMTRKEERPAARPTPVLEEAPDPLREGQRRCQQMGEAAARDGECLRIWAETRDRFLGTRTAPRRADEGR
;
A
#
# COMPACT_ATOMS: atom_id res chain seq x y z
N MET A 1 29.50 0.22 30.41
CA MET A 1 29.42 -0.01 28.95
C MET A 1 30.80 0.24 28.39
N ASP A 2 31.38 -0.74 27.70
CA ASP A 2 32.72 -0.62 27.12
C ASP A 2 32.74 0.49 26.06
N GLY A 3 33.62 1.47 26.20
CA GLY A 3 33.73 2.58 25.23
C GLY A 3 33.97 2.09 23.80
N LYS A 4 34.56 0.90 23.65
CA LYS A 4 34.77 0.24 22.35
C LYS A 4 33.47 -0.27 21.72
N THR A 5 32.52 -0.76 22.50
CA THR A 5 31.22 -1.21 21.96
C THR A 5 30.37 -0.01 21.56
N LEU A 6 30.40 1.07 22.35
CA LEU A 6 29.73 2.33 22.01
C LEU A 6 30.29 2.96 20.73
N ALA A 7 31.61 3.01 20.57
CA ALA A 7 32.24 3.50 19.34
C ALA A 7 31.86 2.67 18.11
N ARG A 8 31.78 1.34 18.27
CA ARG A 8 31.39 0.43 17.18
C ARG A 8 29.94 0.63 16.77
N VAL A 9 29.03 0.78 17.74
CA VAL A 9 27.61 1.06 17.48
C VAL A 9 27.45 2.40 16.76
N GLY A 10 28.13 3.44 17.22
CA GLY A 10 28.13 4.75 16.56
C GLY A 10 28.60 4.69 15.10
N ALA A 11 29.69 3.95 14.84
CA ALA A 11 30.21 3.77 13.48
C ALA A 11 29.23 3.02 12.58
N ILE A 12 28.58 1.96 13.08
CA ILE A 12 27.58 1.20 12.31
C ILE A 12 26.39 2.08 11.95
N ILE A 13 25.87 2.86 12.90
CA ILE A 13 24.74 3.77 12.65
C ILE A 13 25.13 4.80 11.59
N PHE A 14 26.30 5.43 11.72
CA PHE A 14 26.77 6.42 10.75
C PHE A 14 26.89 5.84 9.34
N VAL A 15 27.50 4.65 9.20
CA VAL A 15 27.63 3.97 7.91
C VAL A 15 26.27 3.64 7.32
N SER A 16 25.33 3.14 8.13
CA SER A 16 23.98 2.82 7.65
C SER A 16 23.23 4.06 7.14
N VAL A 17 23.29 5.18 7.87
CA VAL A 17 22.69 6.46 7.45
C VAL A 17 23.32 6.96 6.16
N ALA A 18 24.65 6.88 6.03
CA ALA A 18 25.35 7.28 4.81
C ALA A 18 24.91 6.45 3.59
N ILE A 19 24.81 5.13 3.72
CA ILE A 19 24.35 4.23 2.64
C ILE A 19 22.91 4.56 2.25
N THR A 20 22.01 4.74 3.22
CA THR A 20 20.61 5.10 2.94
C THR A 20 20.50 6.45 2.24
N ALA A 21 21.27 7.45 2.67
CA ALA A 21 21.30 8.76 2.02
C ALA A 21 21.81 8.68 0.57
N THR A 22 22.88 7.92 0.31
CA THR A 22 23.39 7.71 -1.05
C THR A 22 22.38 6.97 -1.92
N ALA A 23 21.71 5.94 -1.41
CA ALA A 23 20.68 5.23 -2.14
C ALA A 23 19.52 6.17 -2.54
N ILE A 24 19.06 7.03 -1.63
CA ILE A 24 18.00 8.02 -1.91
C ILE A 24 18.46 9.06 -2.93
N GLU A 25 19.70 9.55 -2.85
CA GLU A 25 20.21 10.48 -3.87
C GLU A 25 20.29 9.83 -5.25
N MET A 26 20.71 8.57 -5.33
CA MET A 26 20.76 7.83 -6.60
C MET A 26 19.36 7.60 -7.18
N THR A 27 18.37 7.20 -6.37
CA THR A 27 16.99 7.06 -6.84
C THR A 27 16.39 8.41 -7.23
N ARG A 28 16.65 9.47 -6.47
CA ARG A 28 16.12 10.81 -6.74
C ARG A 28 16.73 11.47 -7.99
N LYS A 29 17.96 11.12 -8.36
CA LYS A 29 18.60 11.59 -9.59
C LYS A 29 17.99 10.94 -10.83
N GLU A 30 17.58 9.67 -10.71
CA GLU A 30 16.75 8.99 -11.71
C GLU A 30 15.31 9.56 -11.75
N GLU A 31 14.80 10.06 -10.61
CA GLU A 31 13.39 10.47 -10.44
C GLU A 31 13.10 11.98 -10.63
N ARG A 32 14.03 12.79 -11.17
CA ARG A 32 13.71 14.17 -11.62
C ARG A 32 14.05 14.35 -13.10
N PRO A 33 13.06 14.62 -13.96
CA PRO A 33 11.87 15.44 -13.69
C PRO A 33 10.72 14.59 -13.17
N ALA A 34 10.02 15.11 -12.14
CA ALA A 34 8.72 14.62 -11.77
C ALA A 34 7.90 14.50 -13.05
N ALA A 35 7.64 13.26 -13.48
CA ALA A 35 6.64 12.99 -14.48
C ALA A 35 5.40 13.69 -13.94
N ARG A 36 4.92 14.71 -14.66
CA ARG A 36 3.63 15.34 -14.36
C ARG A 36 2.68 14.17 -14.17
N PRO A 37 1.93 14.09 -13.06
CA PRO A 37 0.93 13.04 -12.94
C PRO A 37 0.11 13.12 -14.22
N THR A 38 0.23 12.10 -15.06
CA THR A 38 -0.65 11.92 -16.20
C THR A 38 -2.04 12.07 -15.61
N PRO A 39 -2.90 12.94 -16.15
CA PRO A 39 -4.25 13.04 -15.63
C PRO A 39 -4.81 11.63 -15.73
N VAL A 40 -4.97 10.98 -14.58
CA VAL A 40 -5.65 9.70 -14.49
C VAL A 40 -7.02 10.04 -15.02
N LEU A 41 -7.32 9.51 -16.21
CA LEU A 41 -8.64 9.56 -16.81
C LEU A 41 -9.62 9.31 -15.66
N GLU A 42 -10.46 10.29 -15.37
CA GLU A 42 -11.28 10.34 -14.16
C GLU A 42 -12.21 9.12 -14.19
N GLU A 43 -11.71 8.02 -13.64
CA GLU A 43 -12.38 6.74 -13.62
C GLU A 43 -13.62 6.99 -12.79
N ALA A 44 -14.79 6.75 -13.38
CA ALA A 44 -16.08 7.09 -12.81
C ALA A 44 -16.08 6.77 -11.30
N PRO A 45 -16.50 7.72 -10.44
CA PRO A 45 -16.28 7.63 -9.00
C PRO A 45 -16.70 6.25 -8.50
N ASP A 46 -15.70 5.45 -8.11
CA ASP A 46 -15.95 4.06 -7.72
C ASP A 46 -16.85 4.08 -6.48
N PRO A 47 -18.08 3.53 -6.54
CA PRO A 47 -18.98 3.51 -5.39
C PRO A 47 -18.35 2.77 -4.18
N LEU A 48 -17.35 1.90 -4.40
CA LEU A 48 -16.60 1.27 -3.31
C LEU A 48 -15.72 2.25 -2.53
N ARG A 49 -15.27 3.35 -3.13
CA ARG A 49 -14.40 4.31 -2.43
C ARG A 49 -15.09 5.00 -1.27
N GLU A 50 -16.37 5.32 -1.40
CA GLU A 50 -17.14 5.93 -0.32
C GLU A 50 -17.31 4.96 0.87
N GLY A 51 -17.69 3.72 0.56
CA GLY A 51 -17.77 2.65 1.55
C GLY A 51 -16.43 2.38 2.25
N GLN A 52 -15.34 2.32 1.48
CA GLN A 52 -13.99 2.16 2.04
C GLN A 52 -13.63 3.31 2.98
N ARG A 53 -13.90 4.57 2.62
CA ARG A 53 -13.62 5.73 3.49
C ARG A 53 -14.41 5.65 4.79
N ARG A 54 -15.68 5.27 4.74
CA ARG A 54 -16.50 5.07 5.95
C ARG A 54 -15.88 3.99 6.84
N CYS A 55 -15.50 2.85 6.28
CA CYS A 55 -14.85 1.77 7.03
C CYS A 55 -13.50 2.18 7.61
N GLN A 56 -12.70 2.98 6.90
CA GLN A 56 -11.43 3.50 7.41
C GLN A 56 -11.63 4.47 8.59
N GLN A 57 -12.65 5.32 8.55
CA GLN A 57 -12.96 6.24 9.66
C GLN A 57 -13.36 5.51 10.95
N MET A 58 -13.92 4.29 10.82
CA MET A 58 -14.26 3.45 11.98
C MET A 58 -13.07 2.74 12.60
N GLY A 59 -11.92 2.63 11.89
CA GLY A 59 -10.72 2.00 12.41
C GLY A 59 -10.92 0.52 12.78
N GLU A 60 -10.49 0.11 13.98
CA GLU A 60 -10.59 -1.28 14.45
C GLU A 60 -12.05 -1.78 14.48
N ALA A 61 -13.02 -0.90 14.76
CA ALA A 61 -14.43 -1.28 14.82
C ALA A 61 -14.95 -1.86 13.49
N ALA A 62 -14.41 -1.40 12.35
CA ALA A 62 -14.74 -1.94 11.03
C ALA A 62 -14.35 -3.41 10.86
N ALA A 63 -13.36 -3.92 11.61
CA ALA A 63 -12.94 -5.31 11.53
C ALA A 63 -14.01 -6.29 12.05
N ARG A 64 -14.99 -5.79 12.82
CA ARG A 64 -16.13 -6.57 13.34
C ARG A 64 -17.44 -6.25 12.60
N ASP A 65 -17.41 -5.31 11.66
CA ASP A 65 -18.57 -4.89 10.89
C ASP A 65 -18.69 -5.71 9.59
N GLY A 66 -19.80 -6.42 9.44
CA GLY A 66 -20.02 -7.30 8.28
C GLY A 66 -20.10 -6.58 6.94
N GLU A 67 -20.53 -5.32 6.94
CA GLU A 67 -20.65 -4.51 5.73
C GLU A 67 -19.26 -4.06 5.25
N CYS A 68 -18.39 -3.65 6.18
CA CYS A 68 -17.01 -3.32 5.89
C CYS A 68 -16.17 -4.51 5.43
N LEU A 69 -16.37 -5.69 6.03
CA LEU A 69 -15.72 -6.92 5.58
C LEU A 69 -16.08 -7.24 4.13
N ARG A 70 -17.34 -7.05 3.74
CA ARG A 70 -17.80 -7.24 2.35
C ARG A 70 -17.15 -6.24 1.39
N ILE A 71 -17.09 -4.95 1.76
CA ILE A 71 -16.44 -3.92 0.93
C ILE A 71 -14.96 -4.25 0.69
N TRP A 72 -14.22 -4.69 1.72
CA TRP A 72 -12.81 -5.03 1.55
C TRP A 72 -12.59 -6.28 0.70
N ALA A 73 -13.40 -7.33 0.90
CA ALA A 73 -13.36 -8.51 0.04
C ALA A 73 -13.61 -8.13 -1.42
N GLU A 74 -14.64 -7.33 -1.66
CA GLU A 74 -15.02 -6.87 -2.98
C GLU A 74 -13.94 -5.98 -3.65
N THR A 75 -13.28 -5.13 -2.86
CA THR A 75 -12.16 -4.29 -3.30
C THR A 75 -10.95 -5.15 -3.68
N ARG A 76 -10.59 -6.11 -2.82
CA ARG A 76 -9.50 -7.06 -3.04
C ARG A 76 -9.76 -7.88 -4.31
N ASP A 77 -10.96 -8.41 -4.48
CA ASP A 77 -11.33 -9.22 -5.64
C ASP A 77 -11.31 -8.39 -6.94
N ARG A 78 -11.55 -7.07 -6.88
CA ARG A 78 -11.31 -6.16 -8.01
C ARG A 78 -9.84 -6.06 -8.34
N PHE A 79 -9.03 -5.77 -7.32
CA PHE A 79 -7.61 -5.52 -7.46
C PHE A 79 -6.86 -6.75 -7.97
N LEU A 80 -7.22 -7.92 -7.46
CA LEU A 80 -6.68 -9.20 -7.90
C LEU A 80 -7.25 -9.68 -9.24
N GLY A 81 -8.20 -8.95 -9.84
CA GLY A 81 -8.88 -9.35 -11.06
C GLY A 81 -9.73 -10.62 -10.91
N THR A 82 -10.05 -11.06 -9.68
CA THR A 82 -10.78 -12.31 -9.43
C THR A 82 -12.25 -12.24 -9.87
N ARG A 83 -12.81 -11.04 -10.02
CA ARG A 83 -14.18 -10.87 -10.56
C ARG A 83 -14.36 -11.28 -12.03
N THR A 84 -13.29 -11.46 -12.81
CA THR A 84 -13.41 -11.91 -14.22
C THR A 84 -13.54 -13.43 -14.37
N ALA A 85 -13.45 -14.22 -13.29
CA ALA A 85 -13.98 -15.56 -13.34
C ALA A 85 -15.50 -15.45 -13.16
N PRO A 86 -16.33 -15.65 -14.21
CA PRO A 86 -17.72 -15.97 -13.96
C PRO A 86 -17.69 -17.15 -12.99
N ARG A 87 -18.28 -16.98 -11.80
CA ARG A 87 -18.57 -18.08 -10.90
C ARG A 87 -19.22 -19.13 -11.79
N ARG A 88 -18.50 -20.20 -12.14
CA ARG A 88 -18.92 -21.18 -13.14
C ARG A 88 -20.37 -21.52 -12.83
N ALA A 89 -21.24 -20.99 -13.67
CA ALA A 89 -22.61 -21.43 -13.76
C ALA A 89 -22.50 -22.73 -14.53
N ASP A 90 -22.10 -23.77 -13.82
CA ASP A 90 -21.93 -25.14 -14.28
C ASP A 90 -21.56 -25.97 -13.05
N GLU A 91 -22.16 -27.09 -12.68
CA GLU A 91 -23.23 -27.91 -13.22
C GLU A 91 -23.41 -29.04 -12.20
N GLY A 92 -24.64 -29.54 -12.05
CA GLY A 92 -25.03 -30.57 -11.11
C GLY A 92 -26.45 -30.24 -10.64
N ARG A 93 -27.46 -30.40 -11.49
CA ARG A 93 -28.13 -31.68 -11.79
C ARG A 93 -28.44 -32.46 -10.52
#